data_AF-A0A7M7T3L2-F1
#
_entry.id   AF-A0A7M7T3L2-F1
#
_cell.length_a   1.000
_cell.length_b   1.000
_cell.length_c   1.000
_cell.angle_alpha   90.00
_cell.angle_beta   90.00
_cell.angle_gamma   90.00
#
_symmetry.space_group_name_H-M   'P 1'
#
loop_
_entity.id
_entity.type
_entity.pdbx_description
1 polymer ?
#
loop_
_entity_poly.entity_id
_entity_poly.type
_entity_poly.pdbx_seq_one_letter_code
_entity_poly.pdbx_strand_id
1 'polypeptide(L)'
;MVYDVCIVGAGMVGSAAAKWLCKLQRETKVCLIGPQEPTEKEWEDGRREVFASHYDEGRVTRELDADYTWVLLGQRSIESYREIEQESGIKFYHEVGCALIDTKGNQQMQKYKETAGKLGVRHEIFNFQSFQGKFPYLRVNRDSECVWTAKNAGHISPRKLVAAQQKIASSLGCHVIHEVVTSITDVTSQDGETVVRVLFENGREIFAKRVLLCTGAFTNFHSILPGDRKIDLNLRRSFVVKAELSEQDAIKMLDMPSIFNTNKNCYVLPPIKYPDGKYYVKLGLWFSFENKFSDLQGAAEWFRSHGKNFDASEAINKLRELIPGIRPISLTTDCCISSVTPTGQLYCDMLTSRLGVLIGMNGKGAKSSDEIGRMGANMISKGSWNYDLNQDLFKVQYRKNSPKSLLTGKL
;
A
#
# COMPACT_ATOMS: atom_id res chain seq x y z
N MET A 1 0.65 -31.17 7.53
CA MET A 1 1.78 -30.26 7.82
C MET A 1 1.21 -29.04 8.52
N VAL A 2 1.83 -28.59 9.62
CA VAL A 2 1.40 -27.40 10.37
C VAL A 2 2.49 -26.33 10.23
N TYR A 3 2.11 -25.13 9.82
CA TYR A 3 2.99 -23.96 9.76
C TYR A 3 3.08 -23.30 11.14
N ASP A 4 4.20 -22.66 11.45
CA ASP A 4 4.29 -21.86 12.67
C ASP A 4 3.53 -20.53 12.49
N VAL A 5 3.68 -19.90 11.33
CA VAL A 5 2.95 -18.68 10.97
C VAL A 5 2.46 -18.74 9.53
N CYS A 6 1.17 -18.50 9.34
CA CYS A 6 0.57 -18.27 8.03
C CYS A 6 0.23 -16.79 7.85
N ILE A 7 0.63 -16.18 6.75
CA ILE A 7 0.28 -14.79 6.41
C ILE A 7 -0.74 -14.82 5.27
N VAL A 8 -1.93 -14.28 5.51
CA VAL A 8 -3.01 -14.21 4.53
C VAL A 8 -3.06 -12.81 3.93
N GLY A 9 -2.73 -12.68 2.66
CA GLY A 9 -2.61 -11.43 1.93
C GLY A 9 -1.19 -11.21 1.40
N ALA A 10 -0.88 -11.79 0.24
CA ALA A 10 0.42 -11.68 -0.44
C ALA A 10 0.70 -10.33 -1.13
N GLY A 11 0.12 -9.23 -0.61
CA GLY A 11 0.41 -7.88 -1.08
C GLY A 11 1.71 -7.29 -0.52
N MET A 12 1.87 -5.96 -0.62
CA MET A 12 3.10 -5.27 -0.20
C MET A 12 3.49 -5.59 1.26
N VAL A 13 2.57 -5.41 2.21
CA VAL A 13 2.86 -5.58 3.64
C VAL A 13 2.97 -7.05 4.05
N GLY A 14 2.17 -7.95 3.49
CA GLY A 14 2.23 -9.37 3.82
C GLY A 14 3.48 -10.04 3.26
N SER A 15 3.90 -9.67 2.04
CA SER A 15 5.17 -10.11 1.47
C SER A 15 6.37 -9.64 2.29
N ALA A 16 6.34 -8.40 2.77
CA ALA A 16 7.35 -7.88 3.68
C ALA A 16 7.34 -8.61 5.04
N ALA A 17 6.17 -8.86 5.62
CA ALA A 17 6.06 -9.62 6.86
C ALA A 17 6.63 -11.05 6.72
N ALA A 18 6.37 -11.71 5.59
CA ALA A 18 6.93 -13.03 5.31
C ALA A 18 8.46 -13.00 5.21
N LYS A 19 9.02 -12.03 4.46
CA LYS A 19 10.47 -11.82 4.40
C LYS A 19 11.06 -11.63 5.80
N TRP A 20 10.49 -10.73 6.59
CA TRP A 20 11.01 -10.41 7.92
C TRP A 20 10.88 -11.56 8.92
N LEU A 21 9.80 -12.33 8.89
CA LEU A 21 9.69 -13.55 9.71
C LEU A 21 10.80 -14.54 9.38
N CYS A 22 11.04 -14.79 8.10
CA CYS A 22 12.09 -15.72 7.68
C CYS A 22 13.50 -15.20 8.00
N LYS A 23 13.73 -13.88 7.88
CA LYS A 23 15.00 -13.25 8.26
C LYS A 23 15.26 -13.31 9.77
N LEU A 24 14.26 -12.97 10.58
CA LEU A 24 14.40 -12.86 12.04
C LEU A 24 14.37 -14.22 12.74
N GLN A 25 13.71 -15.22 12.16
CA GLN A 25 13.49 -16.54 12.76
C GLN A 25 13.57 -17.66 11.71
N ARG A 26 14.80 -18.03 11.34
CA ARG A 26 15.07 -18.99 10.26
C ARG A 26 14.42 -20.37 10.43
N GLU A 27 14.15 -20.79 11.67
CA GLU A 27 13.50 -22.07 11.98
C GLU A 27 11.97 -22.04 11.87
N THR A 28 11.37 -20.84 11.74
CA THR A 28 9.91 -20.70 11.65
C THR A 28 9.42 -21.17 10.30
N LYS A 29 8.50 -22.14 10.29
CA LYS A 29 7.82 -22.58 9.08
C LYS A 29 6.77 -21.55 8.69
N VAL A 30 7.07 -20.74 7.68
CA VAL A 30 6.19 -19.65 7.20
C VAL A 30 5.53 -20.03 5.90
N CYS A 31 4.23 -19.73 5.76
CA CYS A 31 3.59 -19.64 4.45
C CYS A 31 2.97 -18.27 4.21
N LEU A 32 3.08 -17.78 2.97
CA LEU A 32 2.45 -16.56 2.48
C LEU A 32 1.37 -16.92 1.47
N ILE A 33 0.14 -16.47 1.69
CA ILE A 33 -1.01 -16.86 0.90
C ILE A 33 -1.63 -15.64 0.24
N GLY A 34 -1.86 -15.73 -1.06
CA GLY A 34 -2.66 -14.75 -1.78
C GLY A 34 -2.64 -15.00 -3.28
N PRO A 35 -3.71 -14.63 -3.98
CA PRO A 35 -3.78 -14.81 -5.42
C PRO A 35 -2.70 -14.00 -6.13
N GLN A 36 -2.29 -14.47 -7.30
CA GLN A 36 -1.47 -13.67 -8.21
C GLN A 36 -2.26 -12.47 -8.76
N GLU A 37 -1.57 -11.54 -9.42
CA GLU A 37 -2.26 -10.54 -10.23
C GLU A 37 -3.12 -11.25 -11.30
N PRO A 38 -4.39 -10.86 -11.50
CA PRO A 38 -5.26 -11.58 -12.43
C PRO A 38 -4.72 -11.48 -13.86
N THR A 39 -4.77 -12.60 -14.56
CA THR A 39 -4.53 -12.68 -16.00
C THR A 39 -5.60 -11.90 -16.78
N GLU A 40 -5.32 -11.50 -18.02
CA GLU A 40 -6.29 -10.83 -18.90
C GLU A 40 -7.61 -11.62 -19.01
N LYS A 41 -7.52 -12.95 -19.13
CA LYS A 41 -8.69 -13.82 -19.12
C LYS A 41 -9.50 -13.76 -17.81
N GLU A 42 -8.84 -13.71 -16.65
CA GLU A 42 -9.53 -13.58 -15.35
C GLU A 42 -10.15 -12.19 -15.15
N TRP A 43 -9.61 -11.15 -15.81
CA TRP A 43 -10.25 -9.84 -15.87
C TRP A 43 -11.53 -9.87 -16.70
N GLU A 44 -11.50 -10.54 -17.86
CA GLU A 44 -12.61 -10.61 -18.81
C GLU A 44 -13.73 -11.57 -18.39
N ASP A 45 -13.40 -12.73 -17.83
CA ASP A 45 -14.39 -13.75 -17.50
C ASP A 45 -15.22 -13.44 -16.24
N GLY A 46 -14.82 -12.43 -15.48
CA GLY A 46 -15.55 -11.93 -14.32
C GLY A 46 -15.55 -12.83 -13.09
N ARG A 47 -14.76 -13.92 -13.07
CA ARG A 47 -14.77 -14.88 -11.94
C ARG A 47 -13.91 -14.46 -10.76
N ARG A 48 -12.82 -13.71 -10.99
CA ARG A 48 -11.90 -13.28 -9.92
C ARG A 48 -12.55 -12.21 -9.04
N GLU A 49 -12.75 -12.47 -7.75
CA GLU A 49 -13.35 -11.50 -6.82
C GLU A 49 -12.35 -10.74 -5.94
N VAL A 50 -11.15 -11.31 -5.75
CA VAL A 50 -10.10 -10.71 -4.90
C VAL A 50 -9.01 -10.05 -5.75
N PHE A 51 -8.76 -8.77 -5.47
CA PHE A 51 -7.78 -7.93 -6.16
C PHE A 51 -6.83 -7.26 -5.16
N ALA A 52 -5.89 -6.44 -5.64
CA ALA A 52 -4.98 -5.72 -4.77
C ALA A 52 -4.71 -4.29 -5.25
N SER A 53 -4.47 -3.40 -4.30
CA SER A 53 -4.22 -1.97 -4.55
C SER A 53 -2.79 -1.66 -5.01
N HIS A 54 -1.99 -2.70 -5.26
CA HIS A 54 -0.56 -2.61 -5.59
C HIS A 54 -0.25 -2.97 -7.06
N TYR A 55 -1.27 -3.28 -7.88
CA TYR A 55 -1.13 -3.56 -9.31
C TYR A 55 -0.78 -2.27 -10.08
N ASP A 56 0.46 -1.82 -9.91
CA ASP A 56 0.96 -0.58 -10.50
C ASP A 56 2.50 -0.57 -10.63
N GLU A 57 3.04 0.32 -11.45
CA GLU A 57 4.48 0.60 -11.56
C GLU A 57 4.91 1.90 -10.88
N GLY A 58 3.95 2.69 -10.39
CA GLY A 58 4.26 3.99 -9.78
C GLY A 58 3.55 4.24 -8.45
N ARG A 59 4.30 4.32 -7.36
CA ARG A 59 3.84 4.90 -6.09
C ARG A 59 4.88 5.89 -5.62
N VAL A 60 4.44 7.08 -5.20
CA VAL A 60 5.35 8.08 -4.63
C VAL A 60 5.94 7.53 -3.33
N THR A 61 7.26 7.66 -3.17
CA THR A 61 7.97 7.38 -1.93
C THR A 61 8.73 8.63 -1.49
N ARG A 62 8.80 8.83 -0.18
CA ARG A 62 9.41 10.01 0.46
C ARG A 62 9.59 9.79 1.96
N GLU A 63 10.69 10.31 2.48
CA GLU A 63 10.97 10.31 3.92
C GLU A 63 10.03 11.24 4.70
N LEU A 64 9.54 12.32 4.09
CA LEU A 64 8.68 13.29 4.76
C LEU A 64 7.18 13.06 4.56
N ASP A 65 6.41 13.31 5.62
CA ASP A 65 4.96 13.28 5.68
C ASP A 65 4.52 14.26 6.78
N ALA A 66 3.23 14.61 6.84
CA ALA A 66 2.71 15.48 7.90
C ALA A 66 2.48 14.72 9.21
N ASP A 67 2.34 13.39 9.15
CA ASP A 67 2.13 12.53 10.30
C ASP A 67 3.42 11.81 10.69
N TYR A 68 3.82 11.96 11.96
CA TYR A 68 5.10 11.48 12.49
C TYR A 68 5.26 9.95 12.36
N THR A 69 4.21 9.18 12.62
CA THR A 69 4.26 7.71 12.51
C THR A 69 4.55 7.29 11.08
N TRP A 70 3.88 7.92 10.11
CA TRP A 70 4.11 7.65 8.68
C TRP A 70 5.48 8.15 8.18
N VAL A 71 6.09 9.13 8.85
CA VAL A 71 7.48 9.52 8.60
C VAL A 71 8.42 8.40 9.04
N LEU A 72 8.37 8.00 10.32
CA LEU A 72 9.28 6.99 10.85
C LEU A 72 9.22 5.67 10.07
N LEU A 73 8.01 5.17 9.80
CA LEU A 73 7.83 3.93 9.02
C LEU A 73 8.30 4.09 7.57
N GLY A 74 8.15 5.29 6.99
CA GLY A 74 8.65 5.62 5.67
C GLY A 74 10.17 5.65 5.61
N GLN A 75 10.83 6.37 6.53
CA GLN A 75 12.29 6.48 6.62
C GLN A 75 12.95 5.11 6.73
N ARG A 76 12.53 4.30 7.70
CA ARG A 76 13.09 2.95 7.92
C ARG A 76 12.89 2.02 6.72
N SER A 77 11.76 2.14 6.03
CA SER A 77 11.52 1.37 4.80
C SER A 77 12.46 1.80 3.68
N ILE A 78 12.61 3.11 3.47
CA ILE A 78 13.44 3.68 2.38
C ILE A 78 14.92 3.36 2.60
N GLU A 79 15.39 3.43 3.84
CA GLU A 79 16.74 3.00 4.23
C GLU A 79 17.04 1.56 3.80
N SER A 80 16.04 0.68 3.86
CA SER A 80 16.15 -0.74 3.51
C SER A 80 15.98 -1.04 2.01
N TYR A 81 15.53 -0.07 1.20
CA TYR A 81 15.18 -0.35 -0.20
C TYR A 81 16.35 -0.87 -1.02
N ARG A 82 17.53 -0.25 -0.90
CA ARG A 82 18.71 -0.65 -1.68
C ARG A 82 19.20 -2.04 -1.31
N GLU A 83 19.11 -2.41 -0.03
CA GLU A 83 19.40 -3.77 0.44
C GLU A 83 18.42 -4.78 -0.16
N ILE A 84 17.11 -4.47 -0.20
CA ILE A 84 16.11 -5.34 -0.83
C ILE A 84 16.39 -5.52 -2.33
N GLU A 85 16.73 -4.44 -3.04
CA GLU A 85 17.12 -4.53 -4.46
C GLU A 85 18.36 -5.40 -4.66
N GLN A 86 19.36 -5.26 -3.78
CA GLN A 86 20.59 -6.05 -3.83
C GLN A 86 20.34 -7.54 -3.56
N GLU A 87 19.62 -7.88 -2.50
CA GLU A 87 19.34 -9.27 -2.12
C GLU A 87 18.43 -9.98 -3.12
N SER A 88 17.41 -9.29 -3.61
CA SER A 88 16.48 -9.86 -4.58
C SER A 88 17.02 -9.85 -6.01
N GLY A 89 17.95 -8.95 -6.33
CA GLY A 89 18.34 -8.61 -7.70
C GLY A 89 17.25 -7.92 -8.52
N ILE A 90 16.18 -7.42 -7.88
CA ILE A 90 15.04 -6.77 -8.53
C ILE A 90 15.05 -5.28 -8.18
N LYS A 91 15.32 -4.42 -9.16
CA LYS A 91 15.24 -2.97 -9.00
C LYS A 91 13.78 -2.51 -9.03
N PHE A 92 13.38 -1.76 -8.02
CA PHE A 92 12.04 -1.20 -7.89
C PHE A 92 12.02 0.27 -7.47
N TYR A 93 13.13 0.85 -7.00
CA TYR A 93 13.19 2.20 -6.44
C TYR A 93 13.99 3.18 -7.32
N HIS A 94 13.32 4.28 -7.68
CA HIS A 94 13.87 5.38 -8.46
C HIS A 94 13.90 6.67 -7.62
N GLU A 95 15.10 7.12 -7.29
CA GLU A 95 15.35 8.30 -6.45
C GLU A 95 15.45 9.55 -7.31
N VAL A 96 14.29 10.08 -7.71
CA VAL A 96 14.15 11.31 -8.52
C VAL A 96 13.77 12.52 -7.67
N GLY A 97 13.73 12.36 -6.35
CA GLY A 97 13.27 13.38 -5.42
C GLY A 97 11.75 13.51 -5.37
N CYS A 98 11.28 14.31 -4.41
CA CYS A 98 9.87 14.64 -4.24
C CYS A 98 9.67 16.14 -4.01
N ALA A 99 8.73 16.73 -4.74
CA ALA A 99 8.27 18.10 -4.59
C ALA A 99 6.88 18.12 -3.95
N LEU A 100 6.75 18.77 -2.79
CA LEU A 100 5.47 19.14 -2.21
C LEU A 100 5.17 20.59 -2.62
N ILE A 101 4.08 20.81 -3.35
CA ILE A 101 3.68 22.11 -3.89
C ILE A 101 2.35 22.50 -3.26
N ASP A 102 2.28 23.69 -2.69
CA ASP A 102 1.06 24.29 -2.14
C ASP A 102 1.10 25.82 -2.30
N THR A 103 0.00 26.50 -2.00
CA THR A 103 -0.01 27.95 -1.83
C THR A 103 0.86 28.34 -0.64
N LYS A 104 1.69 29.38 -0.84
CA LYS A 104 2.54 29.94 0.20
C LYS A 104 1.72 30.30 1.45
N GLY A 105 2.18 29.84 2.61
CA GLY A 105 1.50 30.09 3.89
C GLY A 105 0.40 29.10 4.24
N ASN A 106 0.10 28.10 3.40
CA ASN A 106 -0.84 27.03 3.74
C ASN A 106 -0.42 26.28 5.02
N GLN A 107 -1.37 26.00 5.91
CA GLN A 107 -1.12 25.32 7.18
C GLN A 107 -0.48 23.93 7.00
N GLN A 108 -0.88 23.18 5.96
CA GLN A 108 -0.30 21.86 5.69
C GLN A 108 1.17 21.96 5.27
N MET A 109 1.52 22.96 4.47
CA MET A 109 2.90 23.27 4.11
C MET A 109 3.74 23.64 5.34
N GLN A 110 3.18 24.43 6.27
CA GLN A 110 3.89 24.78 7.51
C GLN A 110 4.15 23.55 8.39
N LYS A 111 3.15 22.69 8.60
CA LYS A 111 3.32 21.42 9.33
C LYS A 111 4.39 20.53 8.70
N TYR A 112 4.45 20.49 7.38
CA TYR A 112 5.47 19.73 6.65
C TYR A 112 6.88 20.28 6.91
N LYS A 113 7.07 21.61 6.85
CA LYS A 113 8.35 22.27 7.16
C LYS A 113 8.75 22.11 8.63
N GLU A 114 7.81 22.22 9.55
CA GLU A 114 8.04 21.97 10.98
C GLU A 114 8.51 20.53 11.22
N THR A 115 7.87 19.56 10.57
CA THR A 115 8.24 18.14 10.67
C THR A 115 9.64 17.90 10.08
N ALA A 116 9.93 18.52 8.92
CA ALA A 116 11.26 18.44 8.31
C ALA A 116 12.35 19.03 9.23
N GLY A 117 12.08 20.17 9.87
CA GLY A 117 12.98 20.79 10.85
C GLY A 117 13.20 19.93 12.09
N LYS A 118 12.14 19.37 12.67
CA LYS A 118 12.22 18.46 13.84
C LYS A 118 13.04 17.21 13.58
N LEU A 119 13.01 16.70 12.36
CA LEU A 119 13.68 15.47 11.95
C LEU A 119 15.04 15.71 11.28
N GLY A 120 15.45 16.98 11.10
CA GLY A 120 16.69 17.32 10.41
C GLY A 120 16.74 16.89 8.95
N VAL A 121 15.58 16.75 8.28
CA VAL A 121 15.52 16.34 6.88
C VAL A 121 15.97 17.49 5.98
N ARG A 122 16.97 17.20 5.14
CA ARG A 122 17.50 18.17 4.18
C ARG A 122 16.48 18.42 3.07
N HIS A 123 16.11 19.68 2.90
CA HIS A 123 15.18 20.12 1.88
C HIS A 123 15.54 21.51 1.37
N GLU A 124 15.10 21.82 0.16
CA GLU A 124 15.15 23.18 -0.40
C GLU A 124 13.73 23.74 -0.51
N ILE A 125 13.61 25.05 -0.36
CA ILE A 125 12.35 25.77 -0.54
C ILE A 125 12.46 26.58 -1.83
N PHE A 126 11.57 26.31 -2.78
CA PHE A 126 11.46 27.05 -4.02
C PHE A 126 10.20 27.89 -4.05
N ASN A 127 10.32 29.14 -4.49
CA ASN A 127 9.20 29.92 -5.01
C ASN A 127 8.91 29.52 -6.47
N PHE A 128 7.87 30.09 -7.09
CA PHE A 128 7.54 29.76 -8.48
C PHE A 128 8.69 29.95 -9.49
N GLN A 129 9.51 31.01 -9.34
CA GLN A 129 10.61 31.30 -10.28
C GLN A 129 11.76 30.30 -10.14
N SER A 130 12.21 30.05 -8.92
CA SER A 130 13.29 29.09 -8.64
C SER A 130 12.86 27.65 -8.95
N PHE A 131 11.60 27.29 -8.70
CA PHE A 131 11.05 25.99 -9.08
C PHE A 131 11.05 25.80 -10.61
N GLN A 132 10.59 26.82 -11.35
CA GLN A 132 10.62 26.80 -12.81
C GLN A 132 12.05 26.82 -13.37
N GLY A 133 12.99 27.50 -12.70
CA GLY A 133 14.40 27.45 -13.05
C GLY A 133 14.99 26.05 -12.87
N LYS A 134 14.58 25.33 -11.82
CA LYS A 134 15.03 23.96 -11.54
C LYS A 134 14.37 22.93 -12.47
N PHE A 135 13.08 23.08 -12.77
CA PHE A 135 12.30 22.19 -13.62
C PHE A 135 11.62 22.99 -14.76
N PRO A 136 12.33 23.32 -15.85
CA PRO A 136 11.85 24.24 -16.89
C PRO A 136 10.63 23.78 -17.68
N TYR A 137 10.27 22.49 -17.60
CA TYR A 137 9.08 21.92 -18.21
C TYR A 137 7.85 21.93 -17.26
N LEU A 138 8.03 22.25 -15.98
CA LEU A 138 6.94 22.36 -15.00
C LEU A 138 6.48 23.81 -14.81
N ARG A 139 5.20 24.01 -14.53
CA ARG A 139 4.61 25.30 -14.15
C ARG A 139 3.79 25.16 -12.87
N VAL A 140 3.86 26.21 -12.05
CA VAL A 140 3.07 26.37 -10.82
C VAL A 140 2.55 27.80 -10.76
N ASN A 141 1.55 28.05 -9.92
CA ASN A 141 1.01 29.40 -9.73
C ASN A 141 2.04 30.32 -9.07
N ARG A 142 1.94 31.64 -9.29
CA ARG A 142 2.89 32.63 -8.74
C ARG A 142 2.92 32.67 -7.20
N ASP A 143 1.81 32.31 -6.58
CA ASP A 143 1.63 32.22 -5.12
C ASP A 143 2.07 30.86 -4.55
N SER A 144 2.59 29.94 -5.38
CA SER A 144 3.03 28.62 -4.93
C SER A 144 4.39 28.65 -4.24
N GLU A 145 4.52 27.81 -3.22
CA GLU A 145 5.76 27.43 -2.56
C GLU A 145 5.96 25.92 -2.75
N CYS A 146 7.20 25.50 -2.96
CA CYS A 146 7.57 24.10 -3.10
C CYS A 146 8.61 23.73 -2.05
N VAL A 147 8.35 22.67 -1.28
CA VAL A 147 9.38 21.98 -0.49
C VAL A 147 9.89 20.80 -1.30
N TRP A 148 11.16 20.85 -1.67
CA TRP A 148 11.81 19.82 -2.46
C TRP A 148 12.79 19.00 -1.63
N THR A 149 12.72 17.68 -1.79
CA THR A 149 13.62 16.70 -1.18
C THR A 149 14.32 15.92 -2.28
N ALA A 150 15.65 15.96 -2.30
CA ALA A 150 16.46 15.33 -3.35
C ALA A 150 16.62 13.82 -3.14
N LYS A 151 16.80 13.42 -1.88
CA LYS A 151 17.15 12.06 -1.47
C LYS A 151 16.02 11.43 -0.69
N ASN A 152 16.08 10.10 -0.55
CA ASN A 152 15.07 9.31 0.15
C ASN A 152 13.65 9.60 -0.36
N ALA A 153 13.54 9.96 -1.64
CA ALA A 153 12.34 10.47 -2.25
C ALA A 153 12.32 10.17 -3.76
N GLY A 154 11.13 9.95 -4.32
CA GLY A 154 10.94 9.57 -5.72
C GLY A 154 9.77 8.62 -5.86
N HIS A 155 9.95 7.52 -6.58
CA HIS A 155 8.90 6.53 -6.75
C HIS A 155 9.39 5.09 -6.70
N ILE A 156 8.46 4.19 -6.40
CA ILE A 156 8.67 2.75 -6.46
C ILE A 156 7.71 2.10 -7.47
N SER A 157 8.12 0.96 -8.03
CA SER A 157 7.21 -0.02 -8.61
C SER A 157 6.72 -0.96 -7.51
N PRO A 158 5.44 -0.85 -7.07
CA PRO A 158 4.92 -1.73 -6.03
C PRO A 158 4.85 -3.20 -6.47
N ARG A 159 4.59 -3.50 -7.75
CA ARG A 159 4.70 -4.88 -8.28
C ARG A 159 6.09 -5.46 -8.08
N LYS A 160 7.13 -4.71 -8.46
CA LYS A 160 8.51 -5.16 -8.32
C LYS A 160 8.95 -5.26 -6.86
N LEU A 161 8.50 -4.35 -5.98
CA LEU A 161 8.76 -4.48 -4.55
C LEU A 161 8.12 -5.74 -3.96
N VAL A 162 6.87 -6.07 -4.32
CA VAL A 162 6.22 -7.33 -3.90
C VAL A 162 7.03 -8.53 -4.40
N ALA A 163 7.40 -8.56 -5.68
CA ALA A 163 8.21 -9.63 -6.25
C ALA A 163 9.57 -9.78 -5.54
N ALA A 164 10.25 -8.66 -5.24
CA ALA A 164 11.51 -8.64 -4.50
C ALA A 164 11.38 -9.25 -3.10
N GLN A 165 10.37 -8.81 -2.35
CA GLN A 165 10.09 -9.30 -1.00
C GLN A 165 9.76 -10.80 -0.99
N GLN A 166 8.89 -11.25 -1.92
CA GLN A 166 8.54 -12.66 -2.05
C GLN A 166 9.74 -13.51 -2.48
N LYS A 167 10.58 -13.03 -3.41
CA LYS A 167 11.79 -13.75 -3.82
C LYS A 167 12.74 -13.97 -2.64
N ILE A 168 12.98 -12.94 -1.82
CA ILE A 168 13.81 -13.07 -0.63
C ILE A 168 13.17 -14.04 0.36
N ALA A 169 11.87 -13.89 0.66
CA ALA A 169 11.15 -14.79 1.57
C ALA A 169 11.25 -16.26 1.12
N SER A 170 10.98 -16.55 -0.16
CA SER A 170 11.08 -17.91 -0.71
C SER A 170 12.51 -18.47 -0.64
N SER A 171 13.53 -17.64 -0.90
CA SER A 171 14.94 -18.05 -0.78
C SER A 171 15.34 -18.42 0.65
N LEU A 172 14.57 -17.94 1.64
CA LEU A 172 14.73 -18.24 3.06
C LEU A 172 13.77 -19.35 3.56
N GLY A 173 13.08 -20.04 2.65
CA GLY A 173 12.21 -21.18 2.99
C GLY A 173 10.72 -20.88 3.17
N CYS A 174 10.26 -19.65 2.89
CA CYS A 174 8.84 -19.34 2.89
C CYS A 174 8.09 -20.09 1.78
N HIS A 175 6.97 -20.74 2.11
CA HIS A 175 6.08 -21.31 1.10
C HIS A 175 5.09 -20.26 0.60
N VAL A 176 5.21 -19.84 -0.67
CA VAL A 176 4.24 -18.94 -1.30
C VAL A 176 3.13 -19.76 -1.97
N ILE A 177 1.88 -19.51 -1.56
CA ILE A 177 0.69 -20.24 -2.01
C ILE A 177 -0.25 -19.27 -2.73
N HIS A 178 -0.50 -19.55 -4.00
CA HIS A 178 -1.34 -18.71 -4.87
C HIS A 178 -2.81 -19.13 -4.81
N GLU A 179 -3.45 -18.88 -3.68
CA GLU A 179 -4.84 -19.27 -3.40
C GLU A 179 -5.58 -18.13 -2.68
N VAL A 180 -6.91 -18.18 -2.69
CA VAL A 180 -7.78 -17.29 -1.92
C VAL A 180 -8.28 -18.00 -0.66
N VAL A 181 -8.08 -17.38 0.50
CA VAL A 181 -8.59 -17.86 1.79
C VAL A 181 -10.02 -17.36 1.99
N THR A 182 -10.95 -18.27 2.26
CA THR A 182 -12.37 -17.96 2.47
C THR A 182 -12.80 -18.11 3.92
N SER A 183 -12.10 -18.92 4.73
CA SER A 183 -12.40 -19.10 6.14
C SER A 183 -11.17 -19.38 7.00
N ILE A 184 -11.19 -18.88 8.23
CA ILE A 184 -10.19 -19.14 9.27
C ILE A 184 -10.93 -19.53 10.55
N THR A 185 -10.58 -20.68 11.12
CA THR A 185 -11.23 -21.23 12.31
C THR A 185 -10.22 -21.93 13.22
N ASP A 186 -10.41 -21.88 14.53
CA ASP A 186 -9.62 -22.72 15.44
C ASP A 186 -10.14 -24.16 15.41
N VAL A 187 -9.23 -25.13 15.42
CA VAL A 187 -9.52 -26.56 15.53
C VAL A 187 -8.68 -27.15 16.64
N THR A 188 -9.31 -27.93 17.52
CA THR A 188 -8.64 -28.61 18.62
C THR A 188 -8.58 -30.10 18.30
N SER A 189 -7.37 -30.65 18.32
CA SER A 189 -7.12 -32.08 18.16
C SER A 189 -7.65 -32.88 19.37
N GLN A 190 -7.74 -34.20 19.22
CA GLN A 190 -8.14 -35.09 20.31
C GLN A 190 -7.19 -35.00 21.51
N ASP A 191 -5.92 -34.68 21.27
CA ASP A 191 -4.87 -34.53 22.29
C ASP A 191 -4.87 -33.13 22.95
N GLY A 192 -5.84 -32.27 22.60
CA GLY A 192 -6.04 -30.95 23.20
C GLY A 192 -5.22 -29.82 22.59
N GLU A 193 -4.39 -30.08 21.57
CA GLU A 193 -3.67 -29.03 20.85
C GLU A 193 -4.62 -28.27 19.92
N THR A 194 -4.72 -26.95 20.11
CA THR A 194 -5.48 -26.05 19.23
C THR A 194 -4.57 -25.38 18.20
N VAL A 195 -4.91 -25.52 16.93
CA VAL A 195 -4.28 -24.84 15.79
C VAL A 195 -5.33 -24.09 14.98
N VAL A 196 -4.87 -23.20 14.10
CA VAL A 196 -5.74 -22.45 13.18
C VAL A 196 -5.85 -23.22 11.87
N ARG A 197 -7.07 -23.57 11.47
CA ARG A 197 -7.43 -24.08 10.14
C ARG A 197 -7.66 -22.91 9.18
N VAL A 198 -7.02 -22.98 8.02
CA VAL A 198 -7.17 -22.01 6.92
C VAL A 198 -7.76 -22.72 5.72
N LEU A 199 -8.97 -22.34 5.32
CA LEU A 199 -9.72 -22.93 4.21
C LEU A 199 -9.62 -22.06 2.95
N PHE A 200 -9.32 -22.68 1.81
CA PHE A 200 -9.24 -22.02 0.51
C PHE A 200 -10.56 -22.12 -0.25
N GLU A 201 -10.73 -21.26 -1.25
CA GLU A 201 -11.88 -21.26 -2.16
C GLU A 201 -12.09 -22.60 -2.87
N ASN A 202 -11.02 -23.29 -3.23
CA ASN A 202 -11.08 -24.62 -3.88
C ASN A 202 -11.30 -25.79 -2.90
N GLY A 203 -11.60 -25.52 -1.63
CA GLY A 203 -11.87 -26.53 -0.60
C GLY A 203 -10.64 -27.17 0.03
N ARG A 204 -9.43 -26.87 -0.45
CA ARG A 204 -8.19 -27.28 0.22
C ARG A 204 -8.02 -26.54 1.53
N GLU A 205 -7.34 -27.17 2.48
CA GLU A 205 -7.05 -26.59 3.78
C GLU A 205 -5.59 -26.77 4.20
N ILE A 206 -5.12 -25.86 5.04
CA ILE A 206 -3.85 -25.97 5.75
C ILE A 206 -4.05 -25.61 7.22
N PHE A 207 -3.03 -25.88 8.04
CA PHE A 207 -3.04 -25.58 9.47
C PHE A 207 -1.84 -24.74 9.86
N ALA A 208 -2.04 -23.81 10.80
CA ALA A 208 -0.97 -22.97 11.34
C ALA A 208 -1.13 -22.73 12.84
N LYS A 209 -0.04 -22.54 13.58
CA LYS A 209 -0.10 -22.16 15.00
C LYS A 209 -0.62 -20.74 15.20
N ARG A 210 -0.27 -19.84 14.27
CA ARG A 210 -0.78 -18.46 14.19
C ARG A 210 -1.02 -18.00 12.76
N VAL A 211 -1.93 -17.03 12.60
CA VAL A 211 -2.25 -16.39 11.34
C VAL A 211 -2.15 -14.86 11.44
N LEU A 212 -1.47 -14.23 10.48
CA LEU A 212 -1.45 -12.77 10.31
C LEU A 212 -2.29 -12.39 9.08
N LEU A 213 -3.30 -11.54 9.27
CA LEU A 213 -4.14 -11.02 8.20
C LEU A 213 -3.58 -9.72 7.64
N CYS A 214 -3.13 -9.78 6.38
CA CYS A 214 -2.65 -8.68 5.56
C CYS A 214 -3.60 -8.40 4.38
N THR A 215 -4.90 -8.55 4.60
CA THR A 215 -5.95 -8.65 3.56
C THR A 215 -6.47 -7.31 3.03
N GLY A 216 -5.91 -6.19 3.48
CA GLY A 216 -6.22 -4.85 2.95
C GLY A 216 -7.73 -4.56 2.88
N ALA A 217 -8.20 -4.15 1.69
CA ALA A 217 -9.60 -3.82 1.45
C ALA A 217 -10.56 -5.00 1.62
N PHE A 218 -10.05 -6.23 1.55
CA PHE A 218 -10.85 -7.45 1.55
C PHE A 218 -11.06 -8.08 2.93
N THR A 219 -10.51 -7.44 3.98
CA THR A 219 -10.53 -7.95 5.36
C THR A 219 -11.91 -8.29 5.89
N ASN A 220 -12.94 -7.51 5.51
CA ASN A 220 -14.29 -7.67 6.07
C ASN A 220 -15.22 -8.53 5.21
N PHE A 221 -14.78 -9.09 4.07
CA PHE A 221 -15.67 -9.77 3.13
C PHE A 221 -15.81 -11.28 3.38
N HIS A 222 -14.71 -11.98 3.64
CA HIS A 222 -14.73 -13.42 3.92
C HIS A 222 -14.84 -13.73 5.43
N SER A 223 -15.03 -15.01 5.77
CA SER A 223 -15.14 -15.52 7.15
C SER A 223 -13.77 -15.73 7.79
N ILE A 224 -12.92 -14.69 7.74
CA ILE A 224 -11.52 -14.71 8.19
C ILE A 224 -11.29 -13.96 9.51
N LEU A 225 -12.33 -13.32 10.05
CA LEU A 225 -12.32 -12.62 11.34
C LEU A 225 -13.04 -13.46 12.40
N PRO A 226 -12.73 -13.28 13.70
CA PRO A 226 -13.38 -14.01 14.77
C PRO A 226 -14.82 -13.53 14.98
N GLY A 227 -15.77 -14.47 14.91
CA GLY A 227 -17.20 -14.19 15.02
C GLY A 227 -17.70 -13.25 13.91
N ASP A 228 -18.82 -12.56 14.17
CA ASP A 228 -19.47 -11.68 13.19
C ASP A 228 -18.96 -10.22 13.22
N ARG A 229 -17.89 -9.95 13.99
CA ARG A 229 -17.39 -8.58 14.16
C ARG A 229 -16.69 -8.09 12.90
N LYS A 230 -17.05 -6.89 12.45
CA LYS A 230 -16.36 -6.21 11.35
C LYS A 230 -15.41 -5.15 11.89
N ILE A 231 -14.19 -5.14 11.35
CA ILE A 231 -13.20 -4.10 11.68
C ILE A 231 -13.66 -2.76 11.07
N ASP A 232 -13.46 -1.67 11.79
CA ASP A 232 -13.82 -0.33 11.33
C ASP A 232 -12.82 0.18 10.28
N LEU A 233 -13.13 -0.15 9.02
CA LEU A 233 -12.46 0.35 7.83
C LEU A 233 -13.48 1.05 6.92
N ASN A 234 -13.12 2.25 6.50
CA ASN A 234 -13.75 2.93 5.37
C ASN A 234 -12.98 2.59 4.09
N LEU A 235 -13.67 2.04 3.10
CA LEU A 235 -13.08 1.70 1.81
C LEU A 235 -13.27 2.87 0.86
N ARG A 236 -12.16 3.50 0.45
CA ARG A 236 -12.17 4.62 -0.48
C ARG A 236 -11.80 4.15 -1.87
N ARG A 237 -12.72 4.35 -2.82
CA ARG A 237 -12.45 4.22 -4.26
C ARG A 237 -11.47 5.30 -4.69
N SER A 238 -10.47 4.93 -5.45
CA SER A 238 -9.51 5.87 -6.03
C SER A 238 -9.25 5.47 -7.47
N PHE A 239 -9.10 6.46 -8.33
CA PHE A 239 -8.69 6.25 -9.71
C PHE A 239 -7.50 7.14 -10.05
N VAL A 240 -6.80 6.74 -11.10
CA VAL A 240 -5.64 7.44 -11.64
C VAL A 240 -5.81 7.56 -13.16
N VAL A 241 -5.19 8.58 -13.73
CA VAL A 241 -5.07 8.74 -15.19
C VAL A 241 -3.59 8.62 -15.55
N LYS A 242 -3.31 7.77 -16.53
CA LYS A 242 -2.00 7.56 -17.14
C LYS A 242 -2.04 8.18 -18.53
N ALA A 243 -1.26 9.25 -18.72
CA ALA A 243 -1.06 9.90 -20.00
C ALA A 243 0.13 9.26 -20.71
N GLU A 244 -0.11 8.53 -21.80
CA GLU A 244 0.93 7.89 -22.62
C GLU A 244 1.77 8.96 -23.31
N LEU A 245 3.10 8.83 -23.24
CA LEU A 245 4.05 9.71 -23.90
C LEU A 245 4.87 8.97 -24.95
N SER A 246 5.33 9.71 -25.95
CA SER A 246 6.43 9.26 -26.80
C SER A 246 7.69 9.05 -25.96
N GLU A 247 8.58 8.17 -26.39
CA GLU A 247 9.87 7.99 -25.72
C GLU A 247 10.69 9.29 -25.74
N GLN A 248 10.63 10.07 -26.82
CA GLN A 248 11.33 11.36 -26.91
C GLN A 248 10.82 12.36 -25.87
N ASP A 249 9.50 12.42 -25.61
CA ASP A 249 8.95 13.34 -24.61
C ASP A 249 9.18 12.83 -23.18
N ALA A 250 9.16 11.52 -22.96
CA ALA A 250 9.51 10.94 -21.67
C ALA A 250 10.97 11.25 -21.28
N ILE A 251 11.91 11.15 -22.24
CA ILE A 251 13.34 11.43 -22.01
C ILE A 251 13.57 12.87 -21.54
N LYS A 252 12.80 13.85 -22.05
CA LYS A 252 12.91 15.27 -21.67
C LYS A 252 12.54 15.55 -20.21
N MET A 253 11.91 14.60 -19.52
CA MET A 253 11.40 14.74 -18.16
C MET A 253 11.87 13.60 -17.25
N LEU A 254 13.00 12.94 -17.55
CA LEU A 254 13.54 11.85 -16.73
C LEU A 254 13.94 12.30 -15.32
N ASP A 255 14.32 13.57 -15.17
CA ASP A 255 14.68 14.20 -13.91
C ASP A 255 13.46 14.77 -13.16
N MET A 256 12.24 14.54 -13.67
CA MET A 256 11.02 15.04 -13.05
C MET A 256 10.85 14.41 -11.65
N PRO A 257 10.65 15.22 -10.60
CA PRO A 257 10.42 14.68 -9.28
C PRO A 257 9.04 14.02 -9.22
N SER A 258 8.84 13.16 -8.22
CA SER A 258 7.48 12.85 -7.82
C SER A 258 6.85 14.09 -7.18
N ILE A 259 5.60 14.38 -7.48
CA ILE A 259 4.96 15.63 -7.07
C ILE A 259 3.73 15.32 -6.23
N PHE A 260 3.63 16.01 -5.09
CA PHE A 260 2.38 16.22 -4.39
C PHE A 260 1.97 17.67 -4.60
N ASN A 261 0.85 17.90 -5.28
CA ASN A 261 0.29 19.23 -5.43
C ASN A 261 -0.98 19.31 -4.56
N THR A 262 -0.79 19.72 -3.31
CA THR A 262 -1.86 19.76 -2.32
C THR A 262 -2.89 20.83 -2.63
N ASN A 263 -2.47 21.97 -3.20
CA ASN A 263 -3.38 23.01 -3.71
C ASN A 263 -4.35 22.44 -4.75
N LYS A 264 -3.88 21.53 -5.61
CA LYS A 264 -4.68 20.90 -6.66
C LYS A 264 -5.26 19.53 -6.27
N ASN A 265 -5.12 19.11 -5.02
CA ASN A 265 -5.57 17.81 -4.51
C ASN A 265 -5.12 16.61 -5.35
N CYS A 266 -3.87 16.62 -5.82
CA CYS A 266 -3.34 15.55 -6.67
C CYS A 266 -1.90 15.17 -6.35
N TYR A 267 -1.51 14.01 -6.86
CA TYR A 267 -0.11 13.62 -6.98
C TYR A 267 0.20 13.27 -8.43
N VAL A 268 1.43 13.55 -8.86
CA VAL A 268 1.92 13.27 -10.20
C VAL A 268 3.24 12.51 -10.09
N LEU A 269 3.36 11.45 -10.88
CA LEU A 269 4.59 10.68 -11.03
C LEU A 269 5.28 11.07 -12.33
N PRO A 270 6.62 11.02 -12.38
CA PRO A 270 7.36 11.25 -13.61
C PRO A 270 6.99 10.22 -14.70
N PRO A 271 7.48 10.39 -15.94
CA PRO A 271 7.36 9.36 -16.96
C PRO A 271 7.96 8.03 -16.47
N ILE A 272 7.12 7.00 -16.34
CA ILE A 272 7.53 5.64 -15.96
C ILE A 272 7.28 4.71 -17.14
N LYS A 273 8.25 3.83 -17.44
CA LYS A 273 8.07 2.75 -18.42
C LYS A 273 7.32 1.58 -17.79
N TYR A 274 6.16 1.22 -18.34
CA TYR A 274 5.33 0.11 -17.86
C TYR A 274 5.70 -1.20 -18.59
N PRO A 275 5.20 -2.36 -18.14
CA PRO A 275 5.52 -3.66 -18.75
C PRO A 275 5.08 -3.80 -20.21
N ASP A 276 4.11 -2.99 -20.65
CA ASP A 276 3.68 -2.88 -22.05
C ASP A 276 4.69 -2.14 -22.96
N GLY A 277 5.82 -1.69 -22.39
CA GLY A 277 6.88 -0.98 -23.10
C GLY A 277 6.64 0.51 -23.27
N LYS A 278 5.49 1.04 -22.85
CA LYS A 278 5.10 2.44 -23.01
C LYS A 278 5.47 3.29 -21.81
N TYR A 279 5.65 4.60 -22.04
CA TYR A 279 5.90 5.58 -20.98
C TYR A 279 4.62 6.29 -20.60
N TYR A 280 4.40 6.45 -19.29
CA TYR A 280 3.24 7.17 -18.78
C TYR A 280 3.64 8.18 -17.71
N VAL A 281 3.15 9.42 -17.86
CA VAL A 281 2.98 10.32 -16.71
C VAL A 281 1.67 9.97 -16.06
N LYS A 282 1.71 9.69 -14.75
CA LYS A 282 0.51 9.30 -14.01
C LYS A 282 0.11 10.37 -13.02
N LEU A 283 -1.17 10.70 -13.03
CA LEU A 283 -1.80 11.57 -12.05
C LEU A 283 -2.85 10.80 -11.25
N GLY A 284 -2.79 10.88 -9.93
CA GLY A 284 -3.88 10.45 -9.05
C GLY A 284 -4.51 11.63 -8.34
N LEU A 285 -5.82 11.59 -8.21
CA LEU A 285 -6.61 12.64 -7.59
C LEU A 285 -7.11 12.19 -6.23
N TRP A 286 -7.10 13.10 -5.27
CA TRP A 286 -7.64 12.85 -3.93
C TRP A 286 -9.14 13.11 -3.89
N PHE A 287 -9.92 12.33 -4.65
CA PHE A 287 -11.38 12.43 -4.62
C PHE A 287 -11.99 11.89 -3.33
N SER A 288 -12.89 12.63 -2.71
CA SER A 288 -13.73 12.18 -1.60
C SER A 288 -15.10 11.73 -2.13
N PHE A 289 -15.16 10.55 -2.74
CA PHE A 289 -16.44 9.85 -2.76
C PHE A 289 -16.46 8.88 -1.59
N GLU A 290 -17.36 9.10 -0.63
CA GLU A 290 -17.77 8.02 0.25
C GLU A 290 -18.52 7.00 -0.60
N ASN A 291 -17.81 5.95 -1.00
CA ASN A 291 -18.39 4.84 -1.73
C ASN A 291 -18.21 3.58 -0.91
N LYS A 292 -19.24 3.25 -0.13
CA LYS A 292 -19.32 2.00 0.61
C LYS A 292 -19.62 0.89 -0.38
N PHE A 293 -18.68 -0.03 -0.57
CA PHE A 293 -19.02 -1.32 -1.18
C PHE A 293 -20.05 -2.01 -0.30
N SER A 294 -21.15 -2.47 -0.89
CA SER A 294 -22.17 -3.26 -0.21
C SER A 294 -21.66 -4.65 0.15
N ASP A 295 -20.77 -5.20 -0.67
CA ASP A 295 -20.32 -6.59 -0.63
C ASP A 295 -19.00 -6.77 -1.42
N LEU A 296 -18.53 -8.02 -1.49
CA LEU A 296 -17.33 -8.43 -2.22
C LEU A 296 -17.47 -8.21 -3.73
N GLN A 297 -18.64 -8.50 -4.29
CA GLN A 297 -18.92 -8.38 -5.72
C GLN A 297 -18.77 -6.92 -6.17
N GLY A 298 -19.34 -5.97 -5.44
CA GLY A 298 -19.21 -4.55 -5.76
C GLY A 298 -17.76 -4.05 -5.68
N ALA A 299 -16.94 -4.62 -4.79
CA ALA A 299 -15.51 -4.33 -4.74
C ALA A 299 -14.76 -4.90 -5.95
N ALA A 300 -15.10 -6.12 -6.38
CA ALA A 300 -14.55 -6.76 -7.56
C ALA A 300 -14.93 -5.99 -8.85
N GLU A 301 -16.20 -5.64 -9.03
CA GLU A 301 -16.70 -4.86 -10.17
C GLU A 301 -16.00 -3.51 -10.29
N TRP A 302 -15.71 -2.86 -9.15
CA TRP A 302 -14.92 -1.64 -9.16
C TRP A 302 -13.54 -1.83 -9.76
N PHE A 303 -12.81 -2.88 -9.36
CA PHE A 303 -11.52 -3.19 -9.97
C PHE A 303 -11.66 -3.47 -11.46
N ARG A 304 -12.64 -4.30 -11.87
CA ARG A 304 -12.87 -4.65 -13.28
C ARG A 304 -13.27 -3.46 -14.15
N SER A 305 -13.83 -2.40 -13.56
CA SER A 305 -14.11 -1.17 -14.30
C SER A 305 -12.86 -0.45 -14.79
N HIS A 306 -11.67 -0.73 -14.22
CA HIS A 306 -10.43 0.03 -14.44
C HIS A 306 -10.59 1.55 -14.26
N GLY A 307 -11.61 1.99 -13.53
CA GLY A 307 -11.96 3.41 -13.41
C GLY A 307 -12.43 4.05 -14.73
N LYS A 308 -12.80 3.27 -15.77
CA LYS A 308 -13.24 3.79 -17.08
C LYS A 308 -14.49 4.67 -17.01
N ASN A 309 -15.27 4.54 -15.95
CA ASN A 309 -16.47 5.35 -15.71
C ASN A 309 -16.14 6.74 -15.13
N PHE A 310 -14.87 7.07 -14.89
CA PHE A 310 -14.46 8.38 -14.37
C PHE A 310 -14.01 9.29 -15.50
N ASP A 311 -14.47 10.54 -15.42
CA ASP A 311 -14.04 11.59 -16.33
C ASP A 311 -12.57 11.94 -16.10
N ALA A 312 -11.74 11.68 -17.11
CA ALA A 312 -10.32 12.00 -17.10
C ALA A 312 -10.04 13.50 -17.37
N SER A 313 -11.05 14.30 -17.71
CA SER A 313 -10.90 15.71 -18.11
C SER A 313 -10.25 16.57 -17.03
N GLU A 314 -10.64 16.40 -15.76
CA GLU A 314 -10.02 17.13 -14.65
C GLU A 314 -8.53 16.76 -14.51
N ALA A 315 -8.20 15.47 -14.59
CA ALA A 315 -6.84 14.98 -14.46
C ALA A 315 -5.95 15.51 -15.59
N ILE A 316 -6.41 15.45 -16.84
CA ILE A 316 -5.62 15.94 -17.98
C ILE A 316 -5.48 17.47 -17.97
N ASN A 317 -6.50 18.21 -17.52
CA ASN A 317 -6.39 19.66 -17.36
C ASN A 317 -5.33 20.03 -16.32
N LYS A 318 -5.31 19.37 -15.16
CA LYS A 318 -4.24 19.57 -14.16
C LYS A 318 -2.87 19.18 -14.68
N LEU A 319 -2.75 18.10 -15.46
CA LEU A 319 -1.49 17.74 -16.11
C LEU A 319 -1.02 18.79 -17.11
N ARG A 320 -1.93 19.37 -17.91
CA ARG A 320 -1.59 20.46 -18.85
C ARG A 320 -1.22 21.76 -18.14
N GLU A 321 -1.86 22.06 -17.00
CA GLU A 321 -1.47 23.20 -16.16
C GLU A 321 -0.05 23.00 -15.59
N LEU A 322 0.25 21.81 -15.09
CA LEU A 322 1.54 21.49 -14.49
C LEU A 322 2.64 21.32 -15.54
N ILE A 323 2.33 20.72 -16.69
CA ILE A 323 3.26 20.40 -17.79
C ILE A 323 2.66 20.96 -19.09
N PRO A 324 2.80 22.27 -19.39
CA PRO A 324 2.17 22.88 -20.57
C PRO A 324 2.57 22.23 -21.91
N GLY A 325 3.78 21.70 -21.95
CA GLY A 325 4.32 20.99 -23.12
C GLY A 325 3.84 19.56 -23.27
N ILE A 326 3.01 19.02 -22.37
CA ILE A 326 2.57 17.62 -22.46
C ILE A 326 1.74 17.39 -23.72
N ARG A 327 2.06 16.30 -24.43
CA ARG A 327 1.36 15.84 -25.64
C ARG A 327 1.05 14.34 -25.50
N PRO A 328 -0.01 13.98 -24.76
CA PRO A 328 -0.35 12.57 -24.59
C PRO A 328 -0.73 11.93 -25.93
N ILE A 329 -0.21 10.72 -26.19
CA ILE A 329 -0.61 9.87 -27.32
C ILE A 329 -2.00 9.27 -27.05
N SER A 330 -2.21 8.82 -25.82
CA SER A 330 -3.45 8.23 -25.34
C SER A 330 -3.62 8.49 -23.84
N LEU A 331 -4.83 8.27 -23.34
CA LEU A 331 -5.14 8.28 -21.90
C LEU A 331 -5.67 6.91 -21.51
N THR A 332 -5.15 6.36 -20.41
CA THR A 332 -5.72 5.17 -19.78
C THR A 332 -6.01 5.46 -18.32
N THR A 333 -7.07 4.85 -17.79
CA THR A 333 -7.42 4.93 -16.38
C THR A 333 -7.00 3.66 -15.65
N ASP A 334 -6.85 3.77 -14.34
CA ASP A 334 -6.74 2.62 -13.46
C ASP A 334 -7.47 2.92 -12.15
N CYS A 335 -7.79 1.89 -11.37
CA CYS A 335 -8.49 2.07 -10.11
C CYS A 335 -7.91 1.20 -8.99
N CYS A 336 -8.14 1.64 -7.76
CA CYS A 336 -7.79 0.88 -6.56
C CYS A 336 -8.75 1.18 -5.41
N ILE A 337 -8.57 0.46 -4.30
CA ILE A 337 -9.29 0.71 -3.05
C ILE A 337 -8.28 0.99 -1.95
N SER A 338 -8.46 2.09 -1.23
CA SER A 338 -7.70 2.36 0.01
C SER A 338 -8.54 1.97 1.22
N SER A 339 -7.95 1.21 2.15
CA SER A 339 -8.53 0.95 3.46
C SER A 339 -8.12 2.06 4.44
N VAL A 340 -9.07 2.89 4.82
CA VAL A 340 -8.89 4.04 5.71
C VAL A 340 -9.43 3.69 7.09
N THR A 341 -8.64 3.93 8.12
CA THR A 341 -9.04 3.73 9.52
C THR A 341 -9.57 5.05 10.10
N PRO A 342 -10.48 5.02 11.09
CA PRO A 342 -10.93 6.21 11.82
C PRO A 342 -9.79 7.03 12.45
N THR A 343 -8.68 6.38 12.82
CA THR A 343 -7.55 7.02 13.50
C THR A 343 -6.54 7.65 12.53
N GLY A 344 -6.61 7.32 11.23
CA GLY A 344 -5.57 7.69 10.26
C GLY A 344 -4.24 6.92 10.42
N GLN A 345 -4.16 6.03 11.42
CA GLN A 345 -3.04 5.12 11.66
C GLN A 345 -3.38 3.71 11.16
N LEU A 346 -2.38 2.93 10.77
CA LEU A 346 -2.63 1.53 10.42
C LEU A 346 -3.04 0.68 11.63
N TYR A 347 -3.66 -0.46 11.39
CA TYR A 347 -3.91 -1.45 12.43
C TYR A 347 -2.82 -2.53 12.41
N CYS A 348 -2.25 -2.79 13.58
CA CYS A 348 -1.30 -3.86 13.85
C CYS A 348 -1.59 -4.38 15.26
N ASP A 349 -2.42 -5.42 15.36
CA ASP A 349 -2.91 -5.91 16.66
C ASP A 349 -3.20 -7.41 16.64
N MET A 350 -3.14 -8.04 17.82
CA MET A 350 -3.57 -9.42 18.02
C MET A 350 -5.07 -9.43 18.35
N LEU A 351 -5.88 -10.08 17.51
CA LEU A 351 -7.31 -10.26 17.73
C LEU A 351 -7.61 -11.38 18.72
N THR A 352 -6.78 -12.42 18.68
CA THR A 352 -6.76 -13.57 19.60
C THR A 352 -5.31 -13.93 19.91
N SER A 353 -5.05 -14.97 20.71
CA SER A 353 -3.69 -15.49 20.91
C SER A 353 -3.07 -16.10 19.64
N ARG A 354 -3.88 -16.36 18.60
CA ARG A 354 -3.48 -17.04 17.35
C ARG A 354 -3.73 -16.22 16.09
N LEU A 355 -4.51 -15.16 16.14
CA LEU A 355 -4.89 -14.36 14.98
C LEU A 355 -4.49 -12.90 15.18
N GLY A 356 -3.66 -12.36 14.29
CA GLY A 356 -3.30 -10.95 14.25
C GLY A 356 -3.73 -10.28 12.94
N VAL A 357 -3.77 -8.95 12.92
CA VAL A 357 -4.06 -8.13 11.74
C VAL A 357 -2.95 -7.13 11.47
N LEU A 358 -2.70 -6.84 10.19
CA LEU A 358 -1.80 -5.80 9.69
C LEU A 358 -2.43 -5.14 8.46
N ILE A 359 -3.28 -4.15 8.67
CA ILE A 359 -4.23 -3.61 7.68
C ILE A 359 -4.44 -2.09 7.85
N GLY A 360 -5.27 -1.46 7.00
CA GLY A 360 -5.65 -0.06 7.21
C GLY A 360 -4.55 0.93 6.82
N MET A 361 -3.92 0.75 5.67
CA MET A 361 -2.74 1.54 5.28
C MET A 361 -3.01 3.00 4.90
N ASN A 362 -4.26 3.47 4.97
CA ASN A 362 -4.66 4.87 4.80
C ASN A 362 -4.16 5.55 3.50
N GLY A 363 -3.91 4.77 2.44
CA GLY A 363 -3.34 5.27 1.18
C GLY A 363 -1.85 5.63 1.24
N LYS A 364 -1.17 5.35 2.36
CA LYS A 364 0.26 5.69 2.60
C LYS A 364 1.18 4.48 2.67
N GLY A 365 0.63 3.26 2.74
CA GLY A 365 1.41 2.03 3.00
C GLY A 365 2.42 1.62 1.94
N ALA A 366 2.34 2.10 0.68
CA ALA A 366 3.27 1.67 -0.35
C ALA A 366 4.73 2.01 0.02
N LYS A 367 4.97 3.26 0.44
CA LYS A 367 6.31 3.72 0.85
C LYS A 367 6.82 3.08 2.14
N SER A 368 5.91 2.68 3.03
CA SER A 368 6.23 2.20 4.37
C SER A 368 6.09 0.67 4.52
N SER A 369 5.83 -0.03 3.41
CA SER A 369 5.39 -1.42 3.44
C SER A 369 6.42 -2.39 4.03
N ASP A 370 7.71 -2.09 3.84
CA ASP A 370 8.79 -2.93 4.36
C ASP A 370 8.82 -2.92 5.89
N GLU A 371 8.90 -1.73 6.49
CA GLU A 371 8.98 -1.59 7.95
C GLU A 371 7.66 -1.97 8.63
N ILE A 372 6.52 -1.69 7.98
CA ILE A 372 5.21 -2.17 8.44
C ILE A 372 5.18 -3.71 8.47
N GLY A 373 5.75 -4.37 7.45
CA GLY A 373 5.93 -5.81 7.44
C GLY A 373 6.80 -6.30 8.60
N ARG A 374 7.91 -5.60 8.90
CA ARG A 374 8.78 -5.90 10.06
C ARG A 374 8.04 -5.80 11.38
N MET A 375 7.22 -4.76 11.55
CA MET A 375 6.37 -4.56 12.74
C MET A 375 5.39 -5.73 12.90
N GLY A 376 4.67 -6.09 11.84
CA GLY A 376 3.73 -7.21 11.87
C GLY A 376 4.41 -8.57 12.13
N ALA A 377 5.59 -8.80 11.55
CA ALA A 377 6.40 -10.00 11.77
C ALA A 377 6.81 -10.15 13.24
N ASN A 378 7.30 -9.07 13.86
CA ASN A 378 7.67 -9.08 15.28
C ASN A 378 6.46 -9.36 16.19
N MET A 379 5.30 -8.73 15.90
CA MET A 379 4.09 -8.93 16.67
C MET A 379 3.57 -10.37 16.59
N ILE A 380 3.35 -10.89 15.38
CA ILE A 380 2.75 -12.22 15.21
C ILE A 380 3.66 -13.34 15.73
N SER A 381 4.98 -13.17 15.60
CA SER A 381 5.94 -14.13 16.11
C SER A 381 5.90 -14.25 17.64
N LYS A 382 5.78 -13.12 18.35
CA LYS A 382 5.64 -13.13 19.81
C LYS A 382 4.22 -13.47 20.27
N GLY A 383 3.22 -13.24 19.43
CA GLY A 383 1.81 -13.33 19.81
C GLY A 383 1.33 -12.16 20.68
N SER A 384 2.09 -11.06 20.69
CA SER A 384 1.84 -9.84 21.46
C SER A 384 2.56 -8.67 20.79
N TRP A 385 2.23 -7.44 21.19
CA TRP A 385 2.96 -6.27 20.69
C TRP A 385 4.43 -6.35 21.04
N ASN A 386 5.27 -6.18 20.03
CA ASN A 386 6.72 -6.24 20.16
C ASN A 386 7.35 -5.27 19.16
N TYR A 387 7.20 -3.97 19.43
CA TYR A 387 7.69 -2.92 18.57
C TYR A 387 7.90 -1.63 19.36
N ASP A 388 8.75 -0.74 18.86
CA ASP A 388 9.24 0.43 19.59
C ASP A 388 8.26 1.62 19.61
N LEU A 389 7.25 1.60 18.74
CA LEU A 389 6.18 2.59 18.75
C LEU A 389 5.09 2.24 19.78
N ASN A 390 4.34 3.24 20.24
CA ASN A 390 3.25 3.03 21.18
C ASN A 390 2.15 2.17 20.54
N GLN A 391 1.85 1.02 21.17
CA GLN A 391 0.83 0.07 20.73
C GLN A 391 -0.55 0.71 20.54
N ASP A 392 -0.92 1.68 21.39
CA ASP A 392 -2.25 2.29 21.38
C ASP A 392 -2.60 2.98 20.06
N LEU A 393 -1.58 3.40 19.30
CA LEU A 393 -1.74 4.00 17.96
C LEU A 393 -2.28 3.00 16.93
N PHE A 394 -2.05 1.70 17.13
CA PHE A 394 -2.28 0.64 16.15
C PHE A 394 -3.39 -0.33 16.54
N LYS A 395 -4.04 -0.08 17.67
CA LYS A 395 -5.15 -0.91 18.17
C LYS A 395 -6.31 -0.94 17.19
N VAL A 396 -6.80 -2.15 16.94
CA VAL A 396 -7.95 -2.36 16.05
C VAL A 396 -9.21 -1.75 16.65
N GLN A 397 -10.00 -1.07 15.83
CA GLN A 397 -11.35 -0.65 16.18
C GLN A 397 -12.36 -1.46 15.38
N TYR A 398 -13.52 -1.70 15.97
CA TYR A 398 -14.60 -2.44 15.35
C TYR A 398 -15.77 -1.52 15.07
N ARG A 399 -16.51 -1.79 14.00
CA ARG A 399 -17.70 -1.00 13.66
C ARG A 399 -18.68 -1.01 14.83
N LYS A 400 -19.18 0.16 15.20
CA LYS A 400 -20.27 0.28 16.16
C LYS A 400 -21.52 -0.33 15.48
N ASN A 401 -22.00 -1.45 16.01
CA ASN A 401 -23.07 -2.36 15.54
C ASN A 401 -22.59 -3.62 14.77
N SER A 402 -21.98 -4.57 15.48
CA SER A 402 -22.06 -6.01 15.16
C SER A 402 -22.79 -6.71 16.31
N PRO A 403 -23.72 -7.65 16.07
CA PRO A 403 -24.47 -8.30 17.15
C PRO A 403 -23.49 -8.90 18.15
N LYS A 404 -23.77 -8.72 19.45
CA LYS A 404 -23.13 -9.52 20.49
C LYS A 404 -23.45 -10.99 20.18
N SER A 405 -22.52 -11.74 19.59
CA SER A 405 -22.57 -13.20 19.70
C SER A 405 -22.36 -13.49 21.19
N LEU A 406 -23.47 -13.67 21.90
CA LEU A 406 -23.52 -14.37 23.17
C LEU A 406 -22.92 -15.76 22.95
N LEU A 407 -21.62 -15.89 23.19
CA LEU A 407 -21.03 -17.17 23.54
C LEU A 407 -20.86 -17.17 25.04
N THR A 408 -21.91 -17.68 25.67
CA THR A 408 -21.92 -18.27 26.99
C THR A 408 -20.73 -19.21 27.18
N GLY A 409 -19.95 -18.99 28.23
CA GLY A 409 -18.94 -19.92 28.72
C GLY A 409 -18.50 -19.49 30.11
N LYS A 410 -18.99 -20.22 31.12
CA LYS A 410 -18.78 -20.01 32.55
C LYS A 410 -17.30 -19.83 32.94
N LEU A 411 -17.03 -18.85 33.80
CA LEU A 411 -16.54 -19.05 35.18
C LEU A 411 -17.01 -17.87 36.04
#